data_AF-A0A7U6KE04-F1
#
_entry.id   AF-A0A7U6KE04-F1
#
_cell.length_a   1.000
_cell.length_b   1.000
_cell.length_c   1.000
_cell.angle_alpha   90.00
_cell.angle_beta   90.00
_cell.angle_gamma   90.00
#
_symmetry.space_group_name_H-M   'P 1'
#
loop_
_entity.id
_entity.type
_entity.pdbx_description
1 polymer ?
#
loop_
_entity_poly.entity_id
_entity_poly.type
_entity_poly.pdbx_seq_one_letter_code
_entity_poly.pdbx_strand_id
1 'polypeptide(L)'
;MVHSVNKLSKKKPKIKGIAVKHELAGVMAIDLDIVKHKKKKKKKSSSKSRIGNWGKDIVFETSDKKILTFNDFNQKVSARWSNHERIGKKPLSEFMGPDLRSITFNIVLSATLGVKPRKTMDKIEKCVQKGKVNSLVIGGKKIGKNKWKITSVNEKWDFVYARGLLAKATLSLTMEEYV
;
A
#
# COMPACT_ATOMS: atom_id res chain seq x y z
N MET A 1 94.00 -1.64 74.77
CA MET A 1 94.75 -2.62 73.97
C MET A 1 93.80 -3.78 73.71
N VAL A 2 93.50 -4.01 72.43
CA VAL A 2 93.00 -5.26 71.81
C VAL A 2 91.60 -5.85 72.14
N HIS A 3 90.93 -6.24 71.04
CA HIS A 3 89.90 -7.29 70.86
C HIS A 3 88.45 -7.00 71.30
N SER A 4 87.38 -7.47 70.66
CA SER A 4 87.11 -8.10 69.34
C SER A 4 85.61 -8.45 69.29
N VAL A 5 85.03 -8.43 68.07
CA VAL A 5 83.83 -9.11 67.52
C VAL A 5 82.48 -9.19 68.30
N ASN A 6 81.41 -8.77 67.61
CA ASN A 6 80.36 -9.62 66.99
C ASN A 6 78.89 -9.22 67.33
N LYS A 7 78.09 -8.88 66.32
CA LYS A 7 77.01 -9.76 65.79
C LYS A 7 76.18 -9.11 64.66
N LEU A 8 76.22 -9.80 63.52
CA LEU A 8 75.11 -10.22 62.65
C LEU A 8 74.28 -9.18 61.85
N SER A 9 74.29 -9.43 60.53
CA SER A 9 73.66 -8.71 59.43
C SER A 9 72.13 -8.80 59.39
N LYS A 10 71.46 -7.74 58.89
CA LYS A 10 70.16 -7.85 58.18
C LYS A 10 70.12 -6.87 57.00
N LYS A 11 70.33 -7.39 55.78
CA LYS A 11 70.12 -6.67 54.51
C LYS A 11 68.62 -6.36 54.34
N LYS A 12 68.29 -5.10 54.03
CA LYS A 12 66.93 -4.63 53.74
C LYS A 12 66.46 -5.13 52.37
N PRO A 13 65.29 -5.78 52.24
CA PRO A 13 64.67 -6.02 50.93
C PRO A 13 63.82 -4.81 50.50
N LYS A 14 64.06 -4.31 49.28
CA LYS A 14 63.14 -3.40 48.58
C LYS A 14 62.02 -4.23 47.97
N ILE A 15 60.80 -4.04 48.48
CA ILE A 15 59.59 -4.72 48.00
C ILE A 15 59.17 -4.07 46.68
N LYS A 16 59.02 -4.89 45.63
CA LYS A 16 58.45 -4.50 44.33
C LYS A 16 56.93 -4.42 44.46
N GLY A 17 56.33 -3.33 43.98
CA GLY A 17 54.87 -3.13 43.97
C GLY A 17 54.15 -4.18 43.13
N ILE A 18 53.07 -4.72 43.69
CA ILE A 18 52.12 -5.62 43.03
C ILE A 18 51.03 -4.73 42.41
N ALA A 19 50.88 -4.78 41.09
CA ALA A 19 49.79 -4.13 40.38
C ALA A 19 48.52 -4.99 40.48
N VAL A 20 47.48 -4.46 41.14
CA VAL A 20 46.13 -5.03 41.07
C VAL A 20 45.42 -4.39 39.88
N LYS A 21 45.29 -5.14 38.78
CA LYS A 21 44.31 -4.87 37.74
C LYS A 21 42.95 -5.33 38.28
N HIS A 22 41.96 -4.46 38.37
CA HIS A 22 40.57 -4.79 38.04
C HIS A 22 39.69 -3.52 38.01
N GLU A 23 38.81 -3.47 37.00
CA GLU A 23 37.51 -2.80 37.04
C GLU A 23 37.42 -1.27 36.88
N LEU A 24 37.46 -0.78 35.62
CA LEU A 24 36.92 0.54 35.24
C LEU A 24 36.34 0.61 33.81
N ALA A 25 36.10 -0.53 33.15
CA ALA A 25 35.54 -0.59 31.79
C ALA A 25 34.03 -0.92 31.72
N GLY A 26 33.38 -1.20 32.86
CA GLY A 26 32.00 -1.72 32.89
C GLY A 26 30.89 -0.66 32.86
N VAL A 27 31.16 0.58 33.29
CA VAL A 27 30.08 1.56 33.57
C VAL A 27 29.68 2.38 32.32
N MET A 28 30.59 2.62 31.38
CA MET A 28 30.26 3.39 30.15
C MET A 28 29.52 2.59 29.07
N ALA A 29 29.51 1.26 29.13
CA ALA A 29 28.84 0.42 28.13
C ALA A 29 27.33 0.28 28.36
N ILE A 30 26.86 0.44 29.60
CA ILE A 30 25.46 0.16 29.97
C ILE A 30 24.51 1.24 29.44
N ASP A 31 24.92 2.50 29.41
CA ASP A 31 24.06 3.61 28.96
C ASP A 31 23.82 3.61 27.44
N LEU A 32 24.70 2.99 26.64
CA LEU A 32 24.54 2.89 25.19
C LEU A 32 23.59 1.76 24.75
N ASP A 33 23.50 0.69 25.53
CA ASP A 33 22.68 -0.48 25.18
C ASP A 33 21.21 -0.32 25.58
N ILE A 34 20.91 0.47 26.61
CA ILE A 34 19.53 0.85 27.00
C ILE A 34 18.87 1.72 25.93
N VAL A 35 19.62 2.65 25.32
CA VAL A 35 19.14 3.49 24.22
C VAL A 35 18.89 2.67 22.95
N LYS A 36 19.67 1.61 22.71
CA LYS A 36 19.46 0.68 21.58
C LYS A 36 18.27 -0.26 21.79
N HIS A 37 17.95 -0.64 23.03
CA HIS A 37 16.81 -1.52 23.31
C HIS A 37 15.42 -0.85 23.23
N LYS A 38 15.32 0.49 23.38
CA LYS A 38 14.06 1.23 23.13
C LYS A 38 13.83 1.63 21.66
N LYS A 39 14.80 1.43 20.77
CA LYS A 39 14.69 1.68 19.31
C LYS A 39 14.27 0.45 18.48
N LYS A 40 13.78 -0.61 19.11
CA LYS A 40 12.90 -1.62 18.48
C LYS A 40 11.45 -1.43 18.95
N LYS A 41 10.89 -0.22 18.82
CA LYS A 41 9.46 -0.15 18.52
C LYS A 41 9.30 -0.91 17.21
N LYS A 42 8.80 -2.15 17.28
CA LYS A 42 8.31 -2.90 16.11
C LYS A 42 7.61 -1.87 15.23
N LYS A 43 8.17 -1.55 14.06
CA LYS A 43 7.39 -0.91 13.00
C LYS A 43 6.18 -1.81 12.88
N LYS A 44 5.03 -1.37 13.38
CA LYS A 44 3.76 -2.08 13.19
C LYS A 44 3.69 -2.22 11.67
N SER A 45 3.93 -3.42 11.16
CA SER A 45 3.93 -3.68 9.73
C SER A 45 2.48 -3.47 9.33
N SER A 46 2.14 -2.28 8.86
CA SER A 46 0.79 -2.02 8.35
C SER A 46 0.56 -3.06 7.26
N SER A 47 -0.37 -3.98 7.47
CA SER A 47 -0.75 -5.02 6.53
C SER A 47 -1.44 -4.33 5.36
N LYS A 48 -0.65 -3.87 4.39
CA LYS A 48 -1.18 -3.29 3.17
C LYS A 48 -1.58 -4.42 2.24
N SER A 49 -2.87 -4.63 2.09
CA SER A 49 -3.42 -5.59 1.12
C SER A 49 -3.91 -4.86 -0.12
N ARG A 50 -3.37 -5.22 -1.28
CA ARG A 50 -3.80 -4.67 -2.57
C ARG A 50 -4.87 -5.56 -3.17
N ILE A 51 -6.03 -4.97 -3.41
CA ILE A 51 -7.19 -5.67 -3.96
C ILE A 51 -7.15 -5.62 -5.49
N GLY A 52 -6.77 -4.48 -6.05
CA GLY A 52 -6.73 -4.29 -7.49
C GLY A 52 -6.22 -2.91 -7.89
N ASN A 53 -6.17 -2.64 -9.18
CA ASN A 53 -5.80 -1.33 -9.71
C ASN A 53 -6.22 -1.17 -11.17
N TRP A 54 -6.44 0.09 -11.54
CA TRP A 54 -6.46 0.54 -12.92
C TRP A 54 -5.23 1.44 -13.14
N GLY A 55 -4.19 0.85 -13.75
CA GLY A 55 -2.87 1.49 -13.88
C GLY A 55 -2.27 1.93 -12.54
N LYS A 56 -1.63 3.10 -12.52
CA LYS A 56 -1.14 3.79 -11.30
C LYS A 56 -2.13 4.87 -10.81
N ASP A 57 -3.17 5.12 -11.58
CA ASP A 57 -4.11 6.22 -11.34
C ASP A 57 -5.13 5.84 -10.25
N ILE A 58 -5.69 4.63 -10.32
CA ILE A 58 -6.63 4.11 -9.32
C ILE A 58 -6.03 2.81 -8.74
N VAL A 59 -5.82 2.79 -7.42
CA VAL A 59 -5.31 1.61 -6.70
C VAL A 59 -6.28 1.29 -5.57
N PHE A 60 -6.85 0.09 -5.63
CA PHE A 60 -7.74 -0.45 -4.62
C PHE A 60 -6.92 -1.21 -3.58
N GLU A 61 -7.00 -0.75 -2.35
CA GLU A 61 -6.19 -1.27 -1.25
C GLU A 61 -6.91 -1.08 0.08
N THR A 62 -6.61 -1.99 1.00
CA THR A 62 -6.98 -1.87 2.41
C THR A 62 -5.72 -1.86 3.25
N SER A 63 -5.66 -0.94 4.19
CA SER A 63 -4.57 -0.74 5.14
C SER A 63 -5.09 0.03 6.34
N ASP A 64 -4.36 -0.01 7.44
CA ASP A 64 -4.68 0.77 8.66
C ASP A 64 -4.82 2.29 8.41
N LYS A 65 -4.24 2.80 7.32
CA LYS A 65 -4.24 4.24 7.00
C LYS A 65 -5.27 4.63 5.95
N LYS A 66 -5.63 3.69 5.09
CA LYS A 66 -6.42 3.96 3.89
C LYS A 66 -7.17 2.71 3.45
N ILE A 67 -8.48 2.86 3.28
CA ILE A 67 -9.33 1.86 2.66
C ILE A 67 -9.98 2.50 1.43
N LEU A 68 -9.66 1.98 0.25
CA LEU A 68 -10.29 2.35 -1.01
C LEU A 68 -10.62 1.07 -1.77
N THR A 69 -11.90 0.75 -1.84
CA THR A 69 -12.43 -0.45 -2.48
C THR A 69 -13.52 -0.07 -3.46
N PHE A 70 -14.00 -1.06 -4.22
CA PHE A 70 -15.15 -0.91 -5.10
C PHE A 70 -16.24 -1.88 -4.67
N ASN A 71 -17.48 -1.53 -4.98
CA ASN A 71 -18.68 -2.32 -4.76
C ASN A 71 -19.39 -2.53 -6.11
N ASP A 72 -20.27 -3.52 -6.17
CA ASP A 72 -21.17 -3.76 -7.31
C ASP A 72 -20.43 -3.90 -8.64
N PHE A 73 -19.33 -4.64 -8.63
CA PHE A 73 -18.55 -4.88 -9.84
C PHE A 73 -19.33 -5.76 -10.83
N ASN A 74 -19.67 -5.18 -11.97
CA ASN A 74 -20.40 -5.83 -13.05
C ASN A 74 -19.62 -5.75 -14.35
N GLN A 75 -19.49 -6.88 -15.06
CA GLN A 75 -18.86 -6.96 -16.37
C GLN A 75 -19.86 -7.51 -17.39
N LYS A 76 -20.08 -6.76 -18.47
CA LYS A 76 -20.88 -7.17 -19.62
C LYS A 76 -19.97 -7.58 -20.77
N VAL A 77 -20.23 -8.75 -21.32
CA VAL A 77 -19.59 -9.28 -22.53
C VAL A 77 -20.70 -9.61 -23.51
N SER A 78 -20.69 -8.98 -24.68
CA SER A 78 -21.70 -9.20 -25.73
C SER A 78 -21.05 -9.48 -27.09
N ALA A 79 -21.88 -9.90 -28.03
CA ALA A 79 -21.51 -10.09 -29.42
C ALA A 79 -22.72 -9.76 -30.31
N ARG A 80 -22.43 -9.40 -31.55
CA ARG A 80 -23.45 -9.08 -32.55
C ARG A 80 -23.84 -10.34 -33.31
N TRP A 81 -25.14 -10.50 -33.48
CA TRP A 81 -25.77 -11.54 -34.27
C TRP A 81 -26.74 -10.90 -35.26
N SER A 82 -26.77 -11.41 -36.49
CA SER A 82 -27.75 -11.03 -37.50
C SER A 82 -28.73 -12.18 -37.70
N ASN A 83 -30.02 -11.90 -37.75
CA ASN A 83 -31.03 -12.92 -37.97
C ASN A 83 -31.59 -12.80 -39.39
N HIS A 84 -31.52 -13.88 -40.15
CA HIS A 84 -32.06 -13.99 -41.49
C HIS A 84 -33.42 -14.71 -41.43
N GLU A 85 -34.48 -13.99 -41.77
CA GLU A 85 -35.83 -14.53 -41.80
C GLU A 85 -35.99 -15.60 -42.87
N ARG A 86 -36.76 -16.63 -42.56
CA ARG A 86 -37.01 -17.76 -43.47
C ARG A 86 -38.50 -18.06 -43.48
N ILE A 87 -39.11 -18.04 -44.66
CA ILE A 87 -40.55 -18.29 -44.83
C ILE A 87 -40.91 -19.64 -44.19
N GLY A 88 -41.80 -19.61 -43.20
CA GLY A 88 -42.31 -20.79 -42.49
C GLY A 88 -41.28 -21.51 -41.60
N LYS A 89 -40.09 -20.93 -41.35
CA LYS A 89 -39.03 -21.56 -40.55
C LYS A 89 -38.52 -20.59 -39.48
N LYS A 90 -37.84 -21.13 -38.47
CA LYS A 90 -37.12 -20.30 -37.50
C LYS A 90 -36.04 -19.47 -38.20
N PRO A 91 -35.83 -18.21 -37.80
CA PRO A 91 -34.79 -17.37 -38.37
C PRO A 91 -33.41 -18.00 -38.14
N LEU A 92 -32.53 -17.88 -39.13
CA LEU A 92 -31.15 -18.35 -39.04
C LEU A 92 -30.28 -17.23 -38.45
N SER A 93 -29.59 -17.52 -37.34
CA SER A 93 -28.71 -16.55 -36.70
C SER A 93 -27.27 -16.68 -37.21
N GLU A 94 -26.67 -15.57 -37.62
CA GLU A 94 -25.30 -15.46 -38.10
C GLU A 94 -24.47 -14.62 -37.13
N PHE A 95 -23.29 -15.13 -36.77
CA PHE A 95 -22.37 -14.44 -35.88
C PHE A 95 -21.60 -13.34 -36.61
N MET A 96 -21.76 -12.09 -36.17
CA MET A 96 -21.14 -10.92 -36.79
C MET A 96 -19.85 -10.47 -36.10
N GLY A 97 -19.55 -11.00 -34.91
CA GLY A 97 -18.35 -10.69 -34.15
C GLY A 97 -18.61 -10.25 -32.70
N PRO A 98 -17.58 -10.28 -31.85
CA PRO A 98 -17.67 -9.82 -30.47
C PRO A 98 -17.81 -8.30 -30.39
N ASP A 99 -18.49 -7.81 -29.35
CA ASP A 99 -18.53 -6.39 -29.02
C ASP A 99 -17.47 -6.03 -27.96
N LEU A 100 -17.22 -4.72 -27.82
CA LEU A 100 -16.42 -4.19 -26.72
C LEU A 100 -17.08 -4.53 -25.39
N ARG A 101 -16.29 -5.04 -24.45
CA ARG A 101 -16.77 -5.29 -23.10
C ARG A 101 -17.00 -3.98 -22.37
N SER A 102 -18.01 -3.96 -21.50
CA SER A 102 -18.22 -2.85 -20.57
C SER A 102 -18.16 -3.33 -19.12
N ILE A 103 -17.71 -2.44 -18.24
CA ILE A 103 -17.63 -2.68 -16.81
C ILE A 103 -18.27 -1.50 -16.09
N THR A 104 -19.04 -1.79 -15.05
CA THR A 104 -19.57 -0.78 -14.13
C THR A 104 -19.26 -1.19 -12.70
N PHE A 105 -18.95 -0.21 -11.85
CA PHE A 105 -18.78 -0.42 -10.41
C PHE A 105 -18.85 0.90 -9.66
N ASN A 106 -19.06 0.80 -8.36
CA ASN A 106 -19.16 1.94 -7.44
C ASN A 106 -17.91 2.04 -6.57
N ILE A 107 -17.44 3.26 -6.30
CA ILE A 107 -16.39 3.54 -5.32
C ILE A 107 -16.95 4.49 -4.28
N VAL A 108 -16.80 4.14 -3.00
CA VAL A 108 -17.11 5.06 -1.90
C VAL A 108 -15.83 5.73 -1.44
N LEU A 109 -15.76 7.06 -1.61
CA LEU A 109 -14.68 7.89 -1.11
C LEU A 109 -15.08 8.45 0.26
N SER A 110 -14.32 8.14 1.30
CA SER A 110 -14.58 8.67 2.65
C SER A 110 -13.31 9.20 3.31
N ALA A 111 -13.39 10.41 3.85
CA ALA A 111 -12.36 11.02 4.68
C ALA A 111 -12.07 10.20 5.94
N THR A 112 -13.10 9.54 6.51
CA THR A 112 -12.95 8.67 7.69
C THR A 112 -12.11 7.43 7.40
N LEU A 113 -12.09 6.99 6.14
CA LEU A 113 -11.29 5.84 5.67
C LEU A 113 -9.90 6.26 5.17
N GLY A 114 -9.46 7.48 5.49
CA GLY A 114 -8.15 8.00 5.11
C GLY A 114 -7.99 8.34 3.63
N VAL A 115 -9.09 8.37 2.87
CA VAL A 115 -9.12 8.82 1.47
C VAL A 115 -9.41 10.32 1.46
N LYS A 116 -8.73 11.10 0.61
CA LYS A 116 -9.09 12.51 0.38
C LYS A 116 -10.10 12.56 -0.77
N PRO A 117 -11.42 12.75 -0.53
CA PRO A 117 -12.44 12.54 -1.55
C PRO A 117 -12.24 13.49 -2.74
N ARG A 118 -12.19 14.79 -2.49
CA ARG A 118 -12.02 15.82 -3.54
C ARG A 118 -10.81 15.59 -4.43
N LYS A 119 -9.63 15.37 -3.83
CA LYS A 119 -8.40 15.11 -4.58
C LYS A 119 -8.45 13.82 -5.41
N THR A 120 -9.13 12.79 -4.91
CA THR A 120 -9.24 11.50 -5.62
C THR A 120 -10.21 11.62 -6.78
N MET A 121 -11.32 12.32 -6.57
CA MET A 121 -12.33 12.65 -7.57
C MET A 121 -11.72 13.46 -8.73
N ASP A 122 -11.07 14.60 -8.44
CA ASP A 122 -10.39 15.42 -9.46
C ASP A 122 -9.33 14.61 -10.26
N LYS A 123 -8.69 13.62 -9.62
CA LYS A 123 -7.73 12.74 -10.30
C LYS A 123 -8.43 11.82 -11.30
N ILE A 124 -9.56 11.24 -10.92
CA ILE A 124 -10.34 10.36 -11.79
C ILE A 124 -10.92 11.17 -12.95
N GLU A 125 -11.52 12.33 -12.70
CA GLU A 125 -12.01 13.25 -13.74
C GLU A 125 -10.93 13.57 -14.77
N LYS A 126 -9.72 13.94 -14.30
CA LYS A 126 -8.58 14.20 -15.18
C LYS A 126 -8.17 12.99 -16.01
N CYS A 127 -8.37 11.77 -15.52
CA CYS A 127 -8.08 10.57 -16.31
C CYS A 127 -9.11 10.37 -17.42
N VAL A 128 -10.39 10.65 -17.15
CA VAL A 128 -11.48 10.61 -18.13
C VAL A 128 -11.26 11.67 -19.20
N GLN A 129 -11.07 12.93 -18.80
CA GLN A 129 -10.91 14.07 -19.72
C GLN A 129 -9.66 13.95 -20.61
N LYS A 130 -8.60 13.30 -20.11
CA LYS A 130 -7.39 13.03 -20.89
C LYS A 130 -7.48 11.78 -21.76
N GLY A 131 -8.60 11.05 -21.72
CA GLY A 131 -8.75 9.78 -22.45
C GLY A 131 -7.71 8.73 -22.05
N LYS A 132 -7.30 8.70 -20.78
CA LYS A 132 -6.28 7.73 -20.34
C LYS A 132 -6.79 6.31 -20.47
N VAL A 133 -5.89 5.41 -20.86
CA VAL A 133 -6.17 3.99 -21.02
C VAL A 133 -5.15 3.16 -20.23
N ASN A 134 -5.63 2.25 -19.39
CA ASN A 134 -4.78 1.40 -18.55
C ASN A 134 -5.31 -0.04 -18.44
N SER A 135 -4.45 -0.96 -18.00
CA SER A 135 -4.87 -2.31 -17.61
C SER A 135 -5.63 -2.28 -16.29
N LEU A 136 -6.73 -3.03 -16.22
CA LEU A 136 -7.49 -3.29 -15.00
C LEU A 136 -7.08 -4.64 -14.42
N VAL A 137 -6.68 -4.66 -13.16
CA VAL A 137 -6.24 -5.86 -12.44
C VAL A 137 -7.01 -5.96 -11.13
N ILE A 138 -7.60 -7.11 -10.84
CA ILE A 138 -8.35 -7.39 -9.61
C ILE A 138 -7.92 -8.76 -9.10
N GLY A 139 -7.62 -8.87 -7.80
CA GLY A 139 -7.15 -10.13 -7.19
C GLY A 139 -5.87 -10.67 -7.81
N GLY A 140 -4.99 -9.80 -8.33
CA GLY A 140 -3.77 -10.18 -9.05
C GLY A 140 -3.99 -10.68 -10.47
N LYS A 141 -5.24 -10.76 -10.96
CA LYS A 141 -5.56 -11.20 -12.33
C LYS A 141 -6.01 -10.00 -13.17
N LYS A 142 -5.51 -9.92 -14.41
CA LYS A 142 -5.95 -8.90 -15.37
C LYS A 142 -7.37 -9.21 -15.83
N ILE A 143 -8.23 -8.19 -15.85
CA ILE A 143 -9.58 -8.29 -16.39
C ILE A 143 -9.52 -8.04 -17.90
N GLY A 144 -9.84 -9.06 -18.69
CA GLY A 144 -9.73 -9.02 -20.15
C GLY A 144 -8.28 -9.03 -20.66
N LYS A 145 -8.12 -9.20 -21.98
CA LYS A 145 -6.81 -9.17 -22.63
C LYS A 145 -6.36 -7.74 -22.93
N ASN A 146 -7.30 -6.86 -23.25
CA ASN A 146 -7.04 -5.50 -23.69
C ASN A 146 -6.91 -4.50 -22.53
N LYS A 147 -6.74 -3.22 -22.86
CA LYS A 147 -6.75 -2.14 -21.86
C LYS A 147 -8.18 -1.61 -21.71
N TRP A 148 -8.38 -0.75 -20.72
CA TRP A 148 -9.68 -0.17 -20.39
C TRP A 148 -9.57 1.34 -20.34
N LYS A 149 -10.55 2.03 -20.92
CA LYS A 149 -10.77 3.47 -20.78
C LYS A 149 -11.98 3.70 -19.88
N ILE A 150 -11.96 4.79 -19.11
CA ILE A 150 -13.13 5.22 -18.34
C ILE A 150 -13.96 6.09 -19.27
N THR A 151 -15.20 5.69 -19.56
CA THR A 151 -16.09 6.41 -20.47
C THR A 151 -16.93 7.44 -19.73
N SER A 152 -17.35 7.13 -18.50
CA SER A 152 -18.11 8.04 -17.66
C SER A 152 -17.85 7.83 -16.18
N VAL A 153 -18.02 8.91 -15.43
CA VAL A 153 -17.97 8.93 -13.97
C VAL A 153 -19.14 9.78 -13.51
N ASN A 154 -20.01 9.19 -12.68
CA ASN A 154 -21.09 9.89 -12.02
C ASN A 154 -20.72 10.11 -10.55
N GLU A 155 -20.86 11.34 -10.07
CA GLU A 155 -20.40 11.74 -8.75
C GLU A 155 -21.57 12.14 -7.86
N LYS A 156 -21.75 11.40 -6.77
CA LYS A 156 -22.74 11.70 -5.75
C LYS A 156 -22.03 12.22 -4.50
N TRP A 157 -22.29 13.47 -4.14
CA TRP A 157 -21.72 14.08 -2.95
C TRP A 157 -22.63 13.77 -1.76
N ASP A 158 -22.23 12.81 -0.93
CA ASP A 158 -23.09 12.29 0.14
C ASP A 158 -23.05 13.16 1.39
N PHE A 159 -21.86 13.62 1.80
CA PHE A 159 -21.72 14.41 3.03
C PHE A 159 -20.64 15.48 2.89
N VAL A 160 -21.04 16.72 3.17
CA VAL A 160 -20.20 17.92 3.09
C VAL A 160 -20.23 18.62 4.44
N TYR A 161 -19.06 18.83 5.04
CA TYR A 161 -18.91 19.59 6.28
C TYR A 161 -19.00 21.11 6.04
N ALA A 162 -19.04 21.86 7.13
CA ALA A 162 -18.90 23.31 7.11
C ALA A 162 -17.70 23.77 6.27
N ARG A 163 -17.83 24.94 5.65
CA ARG A 163 -16.85 25.52 4.71
C ARG A 163 -16.63 24.70 3.43
N GLY A 164 -17.59 23.84 3.05
CA GLY A 164 -17.58 23.13 1.77
C GLY A 164 -16.62 21.92 1.71
N LEU A 165 -16.20 21.42 2.88
CA LEU A 165 -15.27 20.28 2.95
C LEU A 165 -16.00 18.96 2.66
N LEU A 166 -15.77 18.40 1.48
CA LEU A 166 -16.34 17.10 1.08
C LEU A 166 -15.76 15.96 1.93
N ALA A 167 -16.62 15.34 2.73
CA ALA A 167 -16.27 14.28 3.66
C ALA A 167 -16.49 12.89 3.06
N LYS A 168 -17.59 12.72 2.33
CA LYS A 168 -17.98 11.46 1.71
C LYS A 168 -18.62 11.69 0.35
N ALA A 169 -18.23 10.89 -0.63
CA ALA A 169 -18.83 10.84 -1.95
C ALA A 169 -18.86 9.41 -2.48
N THR A 170 -19.86 9.12 -3.29
CA THR A 170 -20.00 7.86 -4.01
C THR A 170 -19.81 8.12 -5.50
N LEU A 171 -18.87 7.43 -6.13
CA LEU A 171 -18.60 7.53 -7.55
C LEU A 171 -19.08 6.26 -8.25
N SER A 172 -19.89 6.40 -9.30
CA SER A 172 -20.24 5.30 -10.19
C SER A 172 -19.44 5.43 -11.48
N LEU A 173 -18.56 4.46 -11.74
CA LEU A 173 -17.68 4.47 -12.90
C LEU A 173 -18.18 3.50 -13.96
N THR A 174 -18.10 3.93 -15.22
CA THR A 174 -18.27 3.08 -16.38
C THR A 174 -16.96 3.01 -17.16
N MET A 175 -16.53 1.79 -17.47
CA MET A 175 -15.35 1.51 -18.28
C MET A 175 -15.75 0.72 -19.51
N GLU A 176 -15.02 0.96 -20.60
CA GLU A 176 -15.15 0.22 -21.85
C GLU A 176 -13.77 -0.32 -22.24
N GLU A 177 -13.79 -1.50 -22.85
CA GLU A 177 -12.62 -2.10 -23.45
C GLU A 177 -12.03 -1.18 -24.54
N TYR A 178 -10.70 -1.10 -24.58
CA TYR A 178 -9.97 -0.33 -25.58
C TYR A 178 -9.07 -1.28 -26.38
N VAL A 179 -9.41 -1.40 -27.67
CA VAL A 179 -8.70 -2.22 -28.67
C VAL A 179 -7.83 -1.30 -29.53
#